data_AF-A0A0A6PFH3-F1
#
_entry.id   AF-A0A0A6PFH3-F1
#
_cell.length_a   1.000
_cell.length_b   1.000
_cell.length_c   1.000
_cell.angle_alpha   90.00
_cell.angle_beta   90.00
_cell.angle_gamma   90.00
#
_symmetry.space_group_name_H-M   'P 1'
#
loop_
_entity.id
_entity.type
_entity.pdbx_description
1 polymer ?
#
loop_
_entity_poly.entity_id
_entity_poly.type
_entity_poly.pdbx_seq_one_letter_code
_entity_poly.pdbx_strand_id
1 'polypeptide(L)'
;MAKLLIVEGIDDKYVISRLLQRRKITYENFEIHDANGIKQSLNTFYCAIKSGNYEVIGIVVDADSDLLERWQELRKRLIKEEYQQIPQNPHPKGTILSDPEEELPTVGIWIMPNNQKTGMLEDFIRFLVPEGDKLLSIAQNQSDYSYLARLARKARYPTW
;
A
#
# COMPACT_ATOMS: atom_id res chain seq x y z
N MET A 1 19.06 7.86 4.72
CA MET A 1 18.29 7.98 5.98
C MET A 1 17.26 6.83 6.03
N ALA A 2 16.42 6.73 7.05
CA ALA A 2 15.46 5.63 7.17
C ALA A 2 14.28 5.77 6.19
N LYS A 3 13.72 4.65 5.76
CA LYS A 3 12.57 4.53 4.85
C LYS A 3 11.49 3.72 5.55
N LEU A 4 10.27 4.25 5.56
CA LEU A 4 9.15 3.67 6.27
C LEU A 4 8.02 3.35 5.29
N LEU A 5 7.47 2.15 5.34
CA LEU A 5 6.21 1.79 4.68
C LEU A 5 5.16 1.48 5.73
N ILE A 6 4.09 2.26 5.75
CA ILE A 6 2.97 2.10 6.67
C ILE A 6 1.87 1.30 5.96
N VAL A 7 1.37 0.28 6.63
CA VAL A 7 0.29 -0.57 6.16
C VAL A 7 -0.79 -0.67 7.22
N GLU A 8 -2.00 -0.98 6.79
CA GLU A 8 -3.16 -0.99 7.68
C GLU A 8 -3.09 -2.08 8.74
N GLY A 9 -2.90 -3.34 8.32
CA GLY A 9 -2.88 -4.50 9.19
C GLY A 9 -1.65 -5.38 9.06
N ILE A 10 -1.57 -6.36 9.96
CA ILE A 10 -0.50 -7.36 9.95
C ILE A 10 -0.54 -8.23 8.68
N ASP A 11 -1.71 -8.48 8.13
CA ASP A 11 -1.89 -9.27 6.91
C ASP A 11 -1.31 -8.53 5.68
N ASP A 12 -1.57 -7.22 5.54
CA ASP A 12 -0.96 -6.37 4.52
C ASP A 12 0.56 -6.41 4.58
N LYS A 13 1.10 -6.28 5.79
CA LYS A 13 2.53 -6.35 6.05
C LYS A 13 3.11 -7.67 5.56
N TYR A 14 2.46 -8.79 5.89
CA TYR A 14 2.91 -10.10 5.44
C TYR A 14 2.86 -10.26 3.92
N VAL A 15 1.78 -9.81 3.29
CA VAL A 15 1.61 -9.91 1.82
C VAL A 15 2.66 -9.08 1.11
N ILE A 16 2.84 -7.82 1.50
CA ILE A 16 3.85 -6.93 0.92
C ILE A 16 5.23 -7.52 1.14
N SER A 17 5.60 -7.86 2.39
CA SER A 17 6.91 -8.46 2.70
C SER A 17 7.22 -9.66 1.80
N ARG A 18 6.24 -10.55 1.59
CA ARG A 18 6.41 -11.72 0.70
C ARG A 18 6.51 -11.35 -0.78
N LEU A 19 5.80 -10.32 -1.24
CA LEU A 19 5.93 -9.82 -2.62
C LEU A 19 7.33 -9.27 -2.86
N LEU A 20 7.86 -8.47 -1.94
CA LEU A 20 9.21 -7.91 -2.04
C LEU A 20 10.26 -9.03 -2.09
N GLN A 21 10.17 -10.00 -1.17
CA GLN A 21 11.04 -11.17 -1.14
C GLN A 21 10.99 -11.96 -2.45
N ARG A 22 9.79 -12.23 -2.97
CA ARG A 22 9.62 -13.01 -4.22
C ARG A 22 10.15 -12.28 -5.44
N ARG A 23 10.03 -10.95 -5.48
CA ARG A 23 10.57 -10.12 -6.56
C ARG A 23 12.08 -9.87 -6.40
N LYS A 24 12.70 -10.40 -5.33
CA LYS A 24 14.11 -10.18 -4.99
C LYS A 24 14.45 -8.70 -4.89
N ILE A 25 13.50 -7.88 -4.45
CA ILE A 25 13.74 -6.47 -4.26
C ILE A 25 14.34 -6.32 -2.86
N THR A 26 15.57 -5.84 -2.81
CA THR A 26 16.34 -5.58 -1.59
C THR A 26 16.34 -4.08 -1.30
N TYR A 27 16.31 -3.73 -0.02
CA TYR A 27 16.34 -2.34 0.43
C TYR A 27 17.25 -2.23 1.64
N GLU A 28 17.92 -1.09 1.76
CA GLU A 28 18.66 -0.72 2.96
C GLU A 28 17.84 0.31 3.76
N ASN A 29 17.92 0.22 5.08
CA ASN A 29 17.23 1.13 6.02
C ASN A 29 15.72 1.24 5.77
N PHE A 30 15.07 0.12 5.45
CA PHE A 30 13.65 0.06 5.13
C PHE A 30 12.90 -0.78 6.16
N GLU A 31 11.80 -0.24 6.68
CA GLU A 31 10.91 -0.95 7.58
C GLU A 31 9.45 -0.90 7.11
N ILE A 32 8.70 -1.94 7.45
CA ILE A 32 7.25 -2.00 7.23
C ILE A 32 6.55 -2.00 8.60
N HIS A 33 5.74 -0.98 8.84
CA HIS A 33 4.99 -0.78 10.07
C HIS A 33 3.51 -1.06 9.86
N ASP A 34 2.97 -2.04 10.57
CA ASP A 34 1.54 -2.30 10.67
C ASP A 34 0.92 -1.38 11.73
N ALA A 35 -0.01 -0.52 11.32
CA ALA A 35 -0.56 0.49 12.21
C ALA A 35 -1.79 0.01 13.00
N ASN A 36 -2.29 -1.21 12.75
CA ASN A 36 -3.49 -1.79 13.37
C ASN A 36 -4.77 -0.99 13.07
N GLY A 37 -4.98 -0.68 11.80
CA GLY A 37 -6.19 -0.06 11.28
C GLY A 37 -5.93 1.28 10.58
N ILE A 38 -6.92 1.70 9.78
CA ILE A 38 -6.79 2.90 8.96
C ILE A 38 -6.50 4.18 9.77
N LYS A 39 -7.24 4.42 10.85
CA LYS A 39 -7.11 5.68 11.62
C LYS A 39 -5.69 5.83 12.16
N GLN A 40 -5.14 4.74 12.67
CA GLN A 40 -3.77 4.66 13.15
C GLN A 40 -2.75 4.77 12.01
N SER A 41 -3.04 4.21 10.84
CA SER A 41 -2.18 4.35 9.64
C SER A 41 -2.03 5.82 9.25
N LEU A 42 -3.14 6.54 9.14
CA LEU A 42 -3.15 7.96 8.78
C LEU A 42 -2.48 8.84 9.84
N ASN A 43 -2.63 8.49 11.13
CA ASN A 43 -1.96 9.21 12.21
C ASN A 43 -0.46 8.92 12.24
N THR A 44 -0.04 7.67 12.08
CA THR A 44 1.37 7.27 12.03
C THR A 44 2.07 7.93 10.85
N PHE A 45 1.43 7.96 9.69
CA PHE A 45 1.93 8.61 8.49
C PHE A 45 2.21 10.09 8.72
N TYR A 46 1.26 10.77 9.35
CA TYR A 46 1.40 12.17 9.71
C TYR A 46 2.53 12.42 10.73
N CYS A 47 2.58 11.62 11.80
CA CYS A 47 3.64 11.71 12.80
C CYS A 47 5.02 11.44 12.19
N ALA A 48 5.12 10.51 11.24
CA ALA A 48 6.37 10.19 10.55
C ALA A 48 6.88 11.38 9.72
N ILE A 49 6.01 12.06 8.97
CA ILE A 49 6.36 13.28 8.23
C ILE A 49 6.94 14.33 9.19
N LYS A 50 6.23 14.60 10.28
CA LYS A 50 6.63 15.60 11.29
C LYS A 50 7.91 15.29 12.03
N SER A 51 8.25 14.01 12.16
CA SER A 51 9.43 13.59 12.90
C SER A 51 10.73 14.00 12.21
N GLY A 52 10.72 14.19 10.89
CA GLY A 52 11.93 14.46 10.10
C GLY A 52 12.94 13.30 10.09
N ASN A 53 12.60 12.14 10.64
CA ASN A 53 13.53 11.01 10.81
C ASN A 53 13.62 10.10 9.57
N TYR A 54 12.71 10.31 8.61
CA TYR A 54 12.59 9.48 7.42
C TYR A 54 12.85 10.31 6.18
N GLU A 55 13.50 9.70 5.20
CA GLU A 55 13.73 10.28 3.87
C GLU A 55 12.59 9.94 2.92
N VAL A 56 12.04 8.73 3.07
CA VAL A 56 10.93 8.23 2.26
C VAL A 56 9.88 7.61 3.17
N ILE A 57 8.63 8.04 2.99
CA ILE A 57 7.48 7.51 3.71
C ILE A 57 6.45 7.02 2.71
N GLY A 58 6.22 5.71 2.69
CA GLY A 58 5.15 5.07 1.95
C GLY A 58 3.93 4.83 2.86
N ILE A 59 2.73 4.94 2.31
CA ILE A 59 1.50 4.47 2.95
C ILE A 59 0.67 3.65 1.97
N VAL A 60 0.21 2.49 2.43
CA VAL A 60 -0.74 1.62 1.75
C VAL A 60 -1.99 1.51 2.61
N VAL A 61 -3.14 1.90 2.08
CA VAL A 61 -4.43 1.88 2.80
C VAL A 61 -5.53 1.28 1.94
N ASP A 62 -6.50 0.63 2.57
CA ASP A 62 -7.66 0.12 1.87
C ASP A 62 -8.60 1.25 1.41
N ALA A 63 -9.30 1.10 0.29
CA ALA A 63 -10.31 2.11 -0.06
C ALA A 63 -11.61 1.94 0.76
N ASP A 64 -11.78 0.78 1.41
CA ASP A 64 -12.95 0.31 2.19
C ASP A 64 -14.29 0.55 1.48
N SER A 65 -14.79 1.79 1.53
CA SER A 65 -16.07 2.23 0.98
C SER A 65 -15.96 3.31 -0.10
N ASP A 66 -14.99 4.22 -0.02
CA ASP A 66 -14.86 5.36 -0.94
C ASP A 66 -13.41 5.82 -1.12
N LEU A 67 -12.89 5.58 -2.33
CA LEU A 67 -11.55 5.98 -2.73
C LEU A 67 -11.34 7.50 -2.75
N LEU A 68 -12.35 8.26 -3.20
CA LEU A 68 -12.24 9.72 -3.28
C LEU A 68 -12.25 10.32 -1.89
N GLU A 69 -13.10 9.82 -0.99
CA GLU A 69 -13.10 10.27 0.40
C GLU A 69 -11.74 10.03 1.06
N ARG A 70 -11.18 8.82 0.90
CA ARG A 70 -9.85 8.47 1.44
C ARG A 70 -8.75 9.35 0.86
N TRP A 71 -8.77 9.56 -0.45
CA TRP A 71 -7.81 10.44 -1.11
C TRP A 71 -7.93 11.88 -0.62
N GLN A 72 -9.15 12.41 -0.46
CA GLN A 72 -9.36 13.76 0.05
C GLN A 72 -8.90 13.91 1.50
N GLU A 73 -9.06 12.89 2.35
CA GLU A 73 -8.52 12.91 3.72
C GLU A 73 -6.99 13.02 3.71
N LEU A 74 -6.31 12.16 2.94
CA LEU A 74 -4.85 12.19 2.77
C LEU A 74 -4.38 13.54 2.23
N ARG A 75 -5.05 14.04 1.19
CA ARG A 75 -4.74 15.32 0.54
C ARG A 75 -4.87 16.49 1.51
N LYS A 76 -5.93 16.55 2.32
CA LYS A 76 -6.11 17.59 3.35
C LYS A 76 -4.96 17.59 4.36
N ARG A 77 -4.51 16.40 4.79
CA ARG A 77 -3.38 16.28 5.73
C ARG A 77 -2.07 16.69 5.09
N LEU A 78 -1.80 16.29 3.85
CA LEU A 78 -0.58 16.67 3.12
C LEU A 78 -0.48 18.19 2.88
N ILE A 79 -1.60 18.84 2.50
CA ILE A 79 -1.65 20.31 2.35
C ILE A 79 -1.28 21.01 3.67
N LYS A 80 -1.72 20.45 4.80
CA LYS A 80 -1.42 20.98 6.13
C LYS A 80 0.08 20.87 6.49
N GLU A 81 0.75 19.85 5.95
CA GLU A 81 2.20 19.66 6.08
C GLU A 81 2.96 20.28 4.90
N GLU A 82 2.38 21.31 4.26
CA GLU A 82 3.03 22.18 3.28
C GLU A 82 3.44 21.52 1.95
N TYR A 83 3.05 20.25 1.72
CA TYR A 83 3.24 19.62 0.41
C TYR A 83 2.51 20.38 -0.69
N GLN A 84 3.23 20.68 -1.76
CA GLN A 84 2.71 21.39 -2.92
C GLN A 84 2.32 20.43 -4.05
N GLN A 85 1.62 20.96 -5.05
CA GLN A 85 1.28 20.25 -6.30
C GLN A 85 0.55 18.89 -6.14
N ILE A 86 -0.15 18.70 -5.02
CA ILE A 86 -0.88 17.45 -4.77
C ILE A 86 -2.05 17.30 -5.76
N PRO A 87 -2.11 16.21 -6.54
CA PRO A 87 -3.11 16.04 -7.59
C PRO A 87 -4.54 15.95 -7.02
N GLN A 88 -5.53 16.30 -7.83
CA GLN A 88 -6.93 16.25 -7.40
C GLN A 88 -7.43 14.81 -7.18
N ASN A 89 -6.87 13.85 -7.93
CA ASN A 89 -7.14 12.42 -7.83
C ASN A 89 -5.81 11.67 -7.64
N PRO A 90 -5.82 10.48 -7.00
CA PRO A 90 -4.60 9.69 -6.89
C PRO A 90 -4.15 9.24 -8.28
N HIS A 91 -2.84 9.16 -8.49
CA HIS A 91 -2.29 8.73 -9.76
C HIS A 91 -2.45 7.20 -9.89
N PRO A 92 -2.97 6.66 -11.03
CA PRO A 92 -3.27 5.23 -11.18
C PRO A 92 -2.07 4.29 -10.94
N LYS A 93 -0.86 4.77 -11.24
CA LYS A 93 0.39 4.00 -11.04
C LYS A 93 1.02 4.18 -9.66
N GLY A 94 0.29 4.78 -8.72
CA GLY A 94 0.81 5.24 -7.44
C GLY A 94 1.11 6.73 -7.48
N THR A 95 0.78 7.43 -6.40
CA THR A 95 1.08 8.86 -6.24
C THR A 95 2.39 9.00 -5.48
N ILE A 96 3.33 9.74 -6.04
CA ILE A 96 4.59 10.11 -5.38
C ILE A 96 4.63 11.63 -5.29
N LEU A 97 4.92 12.15 -4.11
CA LEU A 97 5.09 13.57 -3.83
C LEU A 97 6.49 13.77 -3.28
N SER A 98 7.23 14.69 -3.87
CA SER A 98 8.55 15.11 -3.41
C SER A 98 8.55 16.61 -3.22
N ASP A 99 9.17 17.07 -2.15
CA ASP A 99 9.36 18.49 -1.92
C ASP A 99 10.56 18.99 -2.74
N PRO A 100 10.40 20.00 -3.61
CA PRO A 100 11.50 20.53 -4.42
C PRO A 100 12.65 21.13 -3.62
N GLU A 101 12.39 21.60 -2.40
CA GLU A 101 13.40 22.17 -1.51
C GLU A 101 14.07 21.11 -0.61
N GLU A 102 13.64 19.84 -0.70
CA GLU A 102 14.12 18.71 0.08
C GLU A 102 14.01 18.90 1.60
N GLU A 103 13.10 19.76 2.07
CA GLU A 103 12.82 19.98 3.49
C GLU A 103 11.85 18.93 4.05
N LEU A 104 11.02 18.34 3.18
CA LEU A 104 10.07 17.28 3.52
C LEU A 104 10.47 15.93 2.91
N PRO A 105 10.12 14.80 3.57
CA PRO A 105 10.38 13.47 3.01
C PRO A 105 9.65 13.25 1.68
N THR A 106 10.18 12.36 0.86
CA THR A 106 9.41 11.85 -0.29
C THR A 106 8.27 10.96 0.21
N VAL A 107 7.06 11.25 -0.24
CA VAL A 107 5.85 10.52 0.13
C VAL A 107 5.38 9.65 -1.03
N GLY A 108 5.15 8.35 -0.77
CA GLY A 108 4.48 7.43 -1.68
C GLY A 108 3.11 7.02 -1.14
N ILE A 109 2.06 7.11 -1.96
CA ILE A 109 0.69 6.76 -1.55
C ILE A 109 0.11 5.71 -2.50
N TRP A 110 -0.44 4.66 -1.91
CA TRP A 110 -1.24 3.65 -2.58
C TRP A 110 -2.56 3.42 -1.84
N ILE A 111 -3.66 3.65 -2.55
CA ILE A 111 -5.01 3.29 -2.10
C ILE A 111 -5.40 2.00 -2.82
N MET A 112 -5.65 0.94 -2.05
CA MET A 112 -6.01 -0.35 -2.61
C MET A 112 -7.35 -0.30 -3.36
N PRO A 113 -7.53 -1.21 -4.33
CA PRO A 113 -6.54 -2.17 -4.81
C PRO A 113 -5.60 -1.57 -5.86
N ASN A 114 -5.95 -0.41 -6.45
CA ASN A 114 -5.28 0.09 -7.66
C ASN A 114 -5.33 1.62 -7.87
N ASN A 115 -5.62 2.41 -6.84
CA ASN A 115 -5.85 3.86 -6.93
C ASN A 115 -7.02 4.28 -7.86
N GLN A 116 -7.87 3.35 -8.29
CA GLN A 116 -8.97 3.66 -9.23
C GLN A 116 -10.32 3.08 -8.82
N LYS A 117 -10.34 2.05 -7.97
CA LYS A 117 -11.55 1.36 -7.52
C LYS A 117 -11.58 1.29 -6.01
N THR A 118 -12.77 1.18 -5.44
CA THR A 118 -12.93 0.74 -4.06
C THR A 118 -12.56 -0.74 -3.96
N GLY A 119 -11.92 -1.14 -2.86
CA GLY A 119 -11.54 -2.51 -2.58
C GLY A 119 -10.44 -2.57 -1.53
N MET A 120 -10.02 -3.79 -1.24
CA MET A 120 -9.06 -4.12 -0.18
C MET A 120 -7.88 -4.92 -0.75
N LEU A 121 -6.96 -5.34 0.11
CA LEU A 121 -5.82 -6.20 -0.23
C LEU A 121 -6.20 -7.43 -1.06
N GLU A 122 -7.35 -8.04 -0.81
CA GLU A 122 -7.83 -9.23 -1.52
C GLU A 122 -8.03 -8.96 -3.00
N ASP A 123 -8.62 -7.82 -3.32
CA ASP A 123 -8.87 -7.41 -4.70
C ASP A 123 -7.55 -7.13 -5.41
N PHE A 124 -6.57 -6.59 -4.69
CA PHE A 124 -5.20 -6.46 -5.19
C PHE A 124 -4.57 -7.83 -5.48
N ILE A 125 -4.66 -8.79 -4.56
CA ILE A 125 -4.13 -10.14 -4.76
C ILE A 125 -4.83 -10.83 -5.94
N ARG A 126 -6.14 -10.62 -6.13
CA ARG A 126 -6.89 -11.16 -7.28
C ARG A 126 -6.31 -10.68 -8.62
N PHE A 127 -5.91 -9.42 -8.75
CA PHE A 127 -5.21 -8.94 -9.96
C PHE A 127 -3.88 -9.65 -10.22
N LEU A 128 -3.29 -10.26 -9.20
CA LEU A 128 -2.02 -10.98 -9.30
C LEU A 128 -2.21 -12.48 -9.62
N VAL A 129 -3.44 -13.00 -9.56
CA VAL A 129 -3.78 -14.37 -9.95
C VAL A 129 -4.15 -14.38 -11.45
N PRO A 130 -3.44 -15.16 -12.29
CA PRO A 130 -3.78 -15.43 -13.69
C PRO A 130 -5.20 -15.93 -13.88
N GLU A 131 -5.76 -15.57 -15.03
CA GLU A 131 -7.06 -16.03 -15.48
C GLU A 131 -7.08 -17.57 -15.61
N GLY A 132 -8.13 -18.20 -15.07
CA GLY A 132 -8.34 -19.65 -15.15
C GLY A 132 -7.77 -20.48 -13.98
N ASP A 133 -7.23 -19.86 -12.93
CA ASP A 133 -6.81 -20.60 -11.73
C ASP A 133 -8.03 -21.21 -11.01
N LYS A 134 -8.16 -22.53 -11.10
CA LYS A 134 -9.25 -23.31 -10.48
C LYS A 134 -9.31 -23.19 -8.96
N LEU A 135 -8.24 -22.72 -8.34
CA LEU A 135 -8.19 -22.57 -6.89
C LEU A 135 -8.77 -21.22 -6.44
N LEU A 136 -8.87 -20.22 -7.33
CA LEU A 136 -9.40 -18.90 -6.99
C LEU A 136 -10.86 -18.98 -6.52
N SER A 137 -11.65 -19.84 -7.15
CA SER A 137 -13.05 -20.12 -6.77
C SER A 137 -13.17 -20.82 -5.41
N ILE A 138 -12.20 -21.65 -5.04
CA ILE A 138 -12.16 -22.31 -3.72
C ILE A 138 -11.83 -21.29 -2.62
N ALA A 139 -10.89 -20.38 -2.90
CA ALA A 139 -10.48 -19.31 -1.99
C ALA A 139 -11.62 -18.34 -1.66
N GLN A 140 -12.41 -17.98 -2.68
CA GLN A 140 -13.55 -17.07 -2.55
C GLN A 140 -14.64 -17.62 -1.63
N ASN A 141 -14.76 -18.95 -1.50
CA ASN A 141 -15.76 -19.60 -0.66
C ASN A 141 -15.35 -19.73 0.81
N GLN A 142 -14.08 -19.48 1.17
CA GLN A 142 -13.56 -19.73 2.52
C GLN A 142 -13.09 -18.48 3.27
N SER A 143 -13.12 -17.29 2.67
CA SER A 143 -12.63 -16.04 3.29
C SER A 143 -11.22 -16.16 3.89
N ASP A 144 -10.38 -17.05 3.35
CA ASP A 144 -9.05 -17.35 3.88
C ASP A 144 -7.97 -16.64 3.04
N TYR A 145 -7.49 -15.52 3.57
CA TYR A 145 -6.48 -14.67 2.93
C TYR A 145 -5.12 -15.36 2.79
N SER A 146 -4.81 -16.30 3.69
CA SER A 146 -3.60 -17.12 3.58
C SER A 146 -3.63 -18.00 2.33
N TYR A 147 -4.84 -18.38 1.90
CA TYR A 147 -5.07 -19.22 0.74
C TYR A 147 -4.94 -18.42 -0.57
N LEU A 148 -5.54 -17.23 -0.69
CA LEU A 148 -5.37 -16.36 -1.86
C LEU A 148 -3.89 -16.01 -2.12
N ALA A 149 -3.14 -15.70 -1.06
CA ALA A 149 -1.69 -15.47 -1.15
C ALA A 149 -0.92 -16.73 -1.63
N ARG A 150 -1.42 -17.93 -1.34
CA ARG A 150 -0.91 -19.21 -1.84
C ARG A 150 -1.20 -19.44 -3.32
N LEU A 151 -2.30 -18.90 -3.86
CA LEU A 151 -2.67 -19.03 -5.28
C LEU A 151 -1.88 -18.10 -6.17
N ALA A 152 -1.77 -16.83 -5.78
CA ALA A 152 -0.87 -15.89 -6.44
C ALA A 152 0.57 -16.42 -6.49
N ARG A 153 0.96 -17.27 -5.52
CA ARG A 153 2.23 -18.01 -5.49
C ARG A 153 2.38 -19.05 -6.60
N LYS A 154 1.34 -19.85 -6.86
CA LYS A 154 1.36 -20.91 -7.89
C LYS A 154 1.31 -20.33 -9.29
N ALA A 155 0.45 -19.36 -9.49
CA ALA A 155 0.05 -19.03 -10.83
C ALA A 155 1.09 -18.17 -11.60
N ARG A 156 2.09 -17.62 -10.90
CA ARG A 156 3.24 -16.94 -11.53
C ARG A 156 4.45 -17.87 -11.82
N TYR A 157 4.35 -19.17 -11.54
CA TYR A 157 5.32 -20.18 -11.99
C TYR A 157 4.58 -21.47 -12.37
N PRO A 158 4.39 -21.77 -13.68
CA PRO A 158 4.08 -23.13 -14.08
C PRO A 158 5.34 -23.96 -13.85
N THR A 159 5.42 -24.64 -12.71
CA THR A 159 6.37 -25.75 -12.54
C THR A 159 5.87 -26.90 -13.41
N TRP A 160 6.64 -27.23 -14.45
CA TRP A 160 6.56 -28.51 -15.15
C TRP A 160 6.92 -29.65 -14.20
#